data_AF-A0A2V8W7P2-F1
#
_entry.id   AF-A0A2V8W7P2-F1
#
_cell.length_a   1.000
_cell.length_b   1.000
_cell.length_c   1.000
_cell.angle_alpha   90.00
_cell.angle_beta   90.00
_cell.angle_gamma   90.00
#
_symmetry.space_group_name_H-M   'P 1'
#
loop_
_entity.id
_entity.type
_entity.pdbx_description
1 polymer ?
#
loop_
_entity_poly.entity_id
_entity_poly.type
_entity_poly.pdbx_seq_one_letter_code
_entity_poly.pdbx_strand_id
1 'polypeptide(L)'
;MTIGNSVGKASAAWIAITALLLAPATTRARELKAIRMQSGDSLQDSQEARDKEQEKREREQEAREREEEKREREQEARERVQEKIERLQELYDDGREDLDEDRYDRAADKFRQLADLNGPQTDAALYWKAYAENRMGKRDTALATIADMKRRFPQSRWQKDATALEIEVKQSTGQPVKPADQSDEELKMLAIQGLMSSDPERTLPLLEKVINGSGTPKEKSKALFVLAQSGSAQAREILGRIARGQTNPDLQRKAVEYLGLFGGSEARKTLAEVYASSSDASVKHAILRSYMIGGDHEHLFAAAKSEKDESLRREAIRQLGLVHGTSELEQLYQAETSTDLRRDILQAFFLAGDSGRLVKAAQGEKDADLRRAAIRNLGLIHSEDSGKALQDIYAKEADRAVKAEVLNAYFLQGNAKALVAIARSEKDPELKKTAVSKLSLMHSKEGTDYLMELLQK
;
A
#
# COMPACT_ATOMS: atom_id res chain seq x y z
N MET A 1 -17.05 17.26 1.10
CA MET A 1 -17.74 17.66 -0.13
C MET A 1 -18.89 16.70 -0.40
N THR A 2 -19.95 17.21 -1.03
CA THR A 2 -21.02 16.53 -1.80
C THR A 2 -20.97 14.99 -1.97
N ILE A 3 -22.02 14.34 -1.44
CA ILE A 3 -22.93 13.36 -2.07
C ILE A 3 -22.46 12.70 -3.39
N GLY A 4 -22.48 11.37 -3.44
CA GLY A 4 -22.41 10.56 -4.67
C GLY A 4 -23.07 9.18 -4.49
N ASN A 5 -24.31 9.04 -4.94
CA ASN A 5 -25.17 7.87 -4.68
C ASN A 5 -25.24 6.94 -5.91
N SER A 6 -25.16 5.61 -5.76
CA SER A 6 -25.82 4.68 -6.72
C SER A 6 -25.95 3.23 -6.18
N VAL A 7 -27.11 2.61 -6.45
CA VAL A 7 -27.46 1.16 -6.52
C VAL A 7 -26.75 0.16 -5.57
N GLY A 8 -27.43 -0.69 -4.78
CA GLY A 8 -28.87 -0.97 -4.64
C GLY A 8 -29.22 -2.45 -4.85
N LYS A 9 -29.98 -3.05 -3.92
CA LYS A 9 -30.69 -4.33 -4.06
C LYS A 9 -31.77 -4.44 -2.98
N ALA A 10 -32.98 -4.84 -3.37
CA ALA A 10 -34.10 -5.06 -2.45
C ALA A 10 -34.25 -6.54 -2.11
N SER A 11 -34.68 -6.84 -0.88
CA SER A 11 -35.20 -8.14 -0.46
C SER A 11 -36.33 -7.89 0.55
N ALA A 12 -37.54 -8.36 0.25
CA ALA A 12 -38.71 -8.16 1.10
C ALA A 12 -38.81 -9.26 2.17
N ALA A 13 -38.96 -8.87 3.43
CA ALA A 13 -39.28 -9.79 4.52
C ALA A 13 -40.80 -9.98 4.63
N TRP A 14 -41.29 -11.19 4.33
CA TRP A 14 -42.66 -11.59 4.63
C TRP A 14 -42.71 -12.34 5.95
N ILE A 15 -43.43 -11.80 6.94
CA ILE A 15 -43.81 -12.52 8.16
C ILE A 15 -45.29 -12.89 8.02
N ALA A 16 -45.56 -14.19 7.88
CA ALA A 16 -46.92 -14.71 7.82
C ALA A 16 -47.41 -15.12 9.23
N ILE A 17 -48.46 -14.46 9.72
CA ILE A 17 -49.17 -14.85 10.94
C ILE A 17 -50.48 -15.51 10.51
N THR A 18 -50.56 -16.84 10.60
CA THR A 18 -51.75 -17.62 10.26
C THR A 18 -52.61 -17.91 11.50
N ALA A 19 -53.56 -17.02 11.77
CA ALA A 19 -54.65 -17.29 12.72
C ALA A 19 -55.69 -18.21 12.06
N LEU A 20 -56.00 -19.35 12.69
CA LEU A 20 -56.99 -20.31 12.18
C LEU A 20 -58.30 -20.21 12.97
N LEU A 21 -59.32 -19.61 12.36
CA LEU A 21 -60.71 -19.63 12.85
C LEU A 21 -61.54 -20.58 12.00
N LEU A 22 -62.13 -21.60 12.65
CA LEU A 22 -63.09 -22.50 12.03
C LEU A 22 -64.30 -22.70 12.96
N ALA A 23 -65.45 -22.27 12.48
CA ALA A 23 -66.76 -22.62 13.03
C ALA A 23 -67.73 -22.85 11.87
N PRO A 24 -68.58 -23.87 11.97
CA PRO A 24 -69.90 -23.82 11.36
C PRO A 24 -71.01 -24.05 12.40
N ALA A 25 -72.17 -23.47 12.14
CA ALA A 25 -73.31 -23.50 13.06
C ALA A 25 -74.10 -24.82 12.99
N THR A 26 -74.85 -25.11 14.06
CA THR A 26 -76.13 -25.83 13.95
C THR A 26 -77.22 -25.04 14.67
N THR A 27 -78.44 -25.12 14.17
CA THR A 27 -79.61 -24.39 14.66
C THR A 27 -80.39 -25.22 15.69
N ARG A 28 -81.07 -24.56 16.63
CA ARG A 28 -82.20 -25.14 17.36
C ARG A 28 -83.38 -24.17 17.40
N ALA A 29 -84.57 -24.72 17.24
CA ALA A 29 -85.82 -23.97 17.19
C ALA A 29 -86.36 -23.65 18.60
N ARG A 30 -87.30 -22.70 18.66
CA ARG A 30 -88.17 -22.51 19.83
C ARG A 30 -89.23 -23.61 19.89
N GLU A 31 -89.45 -24.16 21.08
CA GLU A 31 -90.78 -24.57 21.53
C GLU A 31 -91.16 -23.81 22.80
N LEU A 32 -92.46 -23.65 23.03
CA LEU A 32 -93.05 -22.93 24.16
C LEU A 32 -93.87 -23.89 25.00
N LYS A 33 -93.60 -24.01 26.31
CA LYS A 33 -94.68 -24.35 27.26
C LYS A 33 -94.40 -23.99 28.73
N ALA A 34 -95.51 -23.80 29.43
CA ALA A 34 -95.67 -23.82 30.88
C ALA A 34 -94.83 -22.83 31.70
N ILE A 35 -95.37 -21.62 31.90
CA ILE A 35 -95.15 -20.90 33.16
C ILE A 35 -95.73 -21.77 34.27
N ARG A 36 -94.88 -22.25 35.18
CA ARG A 36 -95.30 -22.77 36.50
C ARG A 36 -94.72 -21.86 37.56
N MET A 37 -95.57 -21.22 38.35
CA MET A 37 -95.12 -20.47 39.52
C MET A 37 -94.61 -21.45 40.58
N GLN A 38 -93.29 -21.49 40.79
CA GLN A 38 -92.70 -21.99 42.02
C GLN A 38 -91.98 -20.83 42.71
N SER A 39 -92.71 -20.18 43.62
CA SER A 39 -92.14 -19.36 44.68
C SER A 39 -91.26 -20.25 45.57
N GLY A 40 -89.94 -20.22 45.34
CA GLY A 40 -88.97 -21.00 46.10
C GLY A 40 -87.52 -20.88 45.64
N ASP A 41 -87.26 -20.68 44.34
CA ASP A 41 -85.95 -21.00 43.74
C ASP A 41 -84.99 -19.81 43.51
N SER A 42 -85.41 -18.56 43.79
CA SER A 42 -84.63 -17.37 43.45
C SER A 42 -83.28 -17.24 44.18
N LEU A 43 -83.06 -18.03 45.23
CA LEU A 43 -81.78 -18.15 45.92
C LEU A 43 -80.86 -19.19 45.28
N GLN A 44 -81.40 -20.29 44.75
CA GLN A 44 -80.59 -21.40 44.22
C GLN A 44 -80.03 -21.07 42.83
N ASP A 45 -80.84 -20.50 41.93
CA ASP A 45 -80.37 -19.89 40.67
C ASP A 45 -79.29 -18.82 40.94
N SER A 46 -79.46 -18.03 42.01
CA SER A 46 -78.51 -16.99 42.43
C SER A 46 -77.22 -17.56 43.03
N GLN A 47 -77.21 -18.81 43.50
CA GLN A 47 -76.01 -19.51 43.95
C GLN A 47 -75.32 -20.16 42.75
N GLU A 48 -76.02 -20.96 41.94
CA GLU A 48 -75.44 -21.57 40.74
C GLU A 48 -74.81 -20.54 39.77
N ALA A 49 -75.39 -19.35 39.64
CA ALA A 49 -74.81 -18.27 38.86
C ALA A 49 -73.49 -17.74 39.44
N ARG A 50 -73.39 -17.63 40.77
CA ARG A 50 -72.16 -17.21 41.47
C ARG A 50 -71.10 -18.29 41.42
N ASP A 51 -71.48 -19.55 41.59
CA ASP A 51 -70.56 -20.70 41.55
C ASP A 51 -69.95 -20.84 40.16
N LYS A 52 -70.74 -20.65 39.09
CA LYS A 52 -70.25 -20.61 37.69
C LYS A 52 -69.39 -19.36 37.40
N GLU A 53 -69.67 -18.23 38.04
CA GLU A 53 -68.82 -17.05 37.93
C GLU A 53 -67.48 -17.23 38.69
N GLN A 54 -67.52 -17.89 39.85
CA GLN A 54 -66.33 -18.24 40.63
C GLN A 54 -65.47 -19.26 39.88
N GLU A 55 -66.05 -20.37 39.38
CA GLU A 55 -65.33 -21.37 38.57
C GLU A 55 -64.71 -20.71 37.32
N LYS A 56 -65.39 -19.75 36.70
CA LYS A 56 -64.85 -18.97 35.57
C LYS A 56 -63.67 -18.08 36.00
N ARG A 57 -63.75 -17.42 37.16
CA ARG A 57 -62.65 -16.60 37.73
C ARG A 57 -61.44 -17.47 38.11
N GLU A 58 -61.67 -18.63 38.71
CA GLU A 58 -60.63 -19.61 39.06
C GLU A 58 -59.93 -20.12 37.78
N ARG A 59 -60.67 -20.51 36.75
CA ARG A 59 -60.11 -20.89 35.45
C ARG A 59 -59.37 -19.74 34.75
N GLU A 60 -59.85 -18.50 34.87
CA GLU A 60 -59.15 -17.31 34.36
C GLU A 60 -57.88 -16.98 35.16
N GLN A 61 -57.82 -17.32 36.45
CA GLN A 61 -56.63 -17.20 37.28
C GLN A 61 -55.61 -18.30 36.93
N GLU A 62 -56.00 -19.58 36.93
CA GLU A 62 -55.13 -20.68 36.52
C GLU A 62 -54.55 -20.49 35.09
N ALA A 63 -55.30 -19.84 34.20
CA ALA A 63 -54.84 -19.52 32.85
C ALA A 63 -53.75 -18.43 32.84
N ARG A 64 -53.84 -17.43 33.73
CA ARG A 64 -52.81 -16.40 33.92
C ARG A 64 -51.56 -16.98 34.55
N GLU A 65 -51.70 -17.75 35.63
CA GLU A 65 -50.59 -18.41 36.32
C GLU A 65 -49.81 -19.34 35.37
N ARG A 66 -50.52 -20.08 34.50
CA ARG A 66 -49.89 -20.90 33.44
C ARG A 66 -49.26 -20.07 32.29
N GLU A 67 -49.72 -18.86 32.03
CA GLU A 67 -49.08 -17.96 31.07
C GLU A 67 -47.83 -17.29 31.68
N GLU A 68 -47.88 -16.93 32.97
CA GLU A 68 -46.78 -16.35 33.73
C GLU A 68 -45.65 -17.38 33.91
N GLU A 69 -45.94 -18.60 34.37
CA GLU A 69 -44.94 -19.70 34.45
C GLU A 69 -44.28 -19.97 33.07
N LYS A 70 -45.06 -19.90 31.98
CA LYS A 70 -44.52 -20.05 30.62
C LYS A 70 -43.60 -18.89 30.24
N ARG A 71 -43.92 -17.65 30.63
CA ARG A 71 -43.08 -16.47 30.40
C ARG A 71 -41.78 -16.53 31.22
N GLU A 72 -41.84 -16.96 32.48
CA GLU A 72 -40.66 -17.17 33.33
C GLU A 72 -39.72 -18.22 32.73
N ARG A 73 -40.25 -19.40 32.36
CA ARG A 73 -39.47 -20.45 31.68
C ARG A 73 -38.86 -19.99 30.36
N GLU A 74 -39.57 -19.14 29.59
CA GLU A 74 -39.03 -18.51 28.39
C GLU A 74 -37.95 -17.45 28.68
N GLN A 75 -38.05 -16.72 29.80
CA GLN A 75 -37.05 -15.75 30.23
C GLN A 75 -35.77 -16.46 30.70
N GLU A 76 -35.88 -17.42 31.62
CA GLU A 76 -34.72 -18.21 32.06
C GLU A 76 -34.00 -18.89 30.88
N ALA A 77 -34.76 -19.36 29.87
CA ALA A 77 -34.19 -19.96 28.67
C ALA A 77 -33.40 -18.96 27.82
N ARG A 78 -33.81 -17.68 27.79
CA ARG A 78 -33.05 -16.59 27.15
C ARG A 78 -31.82 -16.22 27.97
N GLU A 79 -31.96 -16.12 29.29
CA GLU A 79 -30.85 -15.80 30.21
C GLU A 79 -29.74 -16.85 30.14
N ARG A 80 -30.07 -18.15 30.20
CA ARG A 80 -29.10 -19.25 30.02
C ARG A 80 -28.43 -19.28 28.64
N VAL A 81 -29.11 -18.78 27.60
CA VAL A 81 -28.51 -18.61 26.26
C VAL A 81 -27.59 -17.39 26.21
N GLN A 82 -27.98 -16.29 26.86
CA GLN A 82 -27.20 -15.05 26.95
C GLN A 82 -25.91 -15.26 27.76
N GLU A 83 -26.00 -15.87 28.95
CA GLU A 83 -24.87 -16.28 29.79
C GLU A 83 -23.87 -17.14 29.00
N LYS A 84 -24.37 -18.09 28.19
CA LYS A 84 -23.51 -18.91 27.32
C LYS A 84 -22.83 -18.07 26.23
N ILE A 85 -23.52 -17.10 25.63
CA ILE A 85 -22.94 -16.21 24.61
C ILE A 85 -21.86 -15.31 25.23
N GLU A 86 -22.14 -14.73 26.40
CA GLU A 86 -21.21 -13.91 27.16
C GLU A 86 -19.97 -14.71 27.56
N ARG A 87 -20.12 -15.93 28.08
CA ARG A 87 -18.99 -16.80 28.44
C ARG A 87 -18.13 -17.24 27.24
N LEU A 88 -18.74 -17.40 26.07
CA LEU A 88 -18.00 -17.67 24.82
C LEU A 88 -17.18 -16.44 24.39
N GLN A 89 -17.79 -15.25 24.45
CA GLN A 89 -17.14 -14.00 24.06
C GLN A 89 -16.03 -13.61 25.04
N GLU A 90 -16.27 -13.72 26.35
CA GLU A 90 -15.29 -13.58 27.42
C GLU A 90 -14.05 -14.42 27.10
N LEU A 91 -14.19 -15.75 26.99
CA LEU A 91 -13.07 -16.66 26.71
C LEU A 91 -12.32 -16.35 25.39
N TYR A 92 -12.96 -15.73 24.41
CA TYR A 92 -12.30 -15.28 23.17
C TYR A 92 -11.47 -14.02 23.40
N ASP A 93 -12.04 -12.99 24.03
CA ASP A 93 -11.39 -11.70 24.25
C ASP A 93 -10.28 -11.83 25.31
N ASP A 94 -10.53 -12.54 26.41
CA ASP A 94 -9.53 -12.92 27.42
C ASP A 94 -8.36 -13.71 26.81
N GLY A 95 -8.65 -14.55 25.80
CA GLY A 95 -7.64 -15.34 25.09
C GLY A 95 -6.82 -14.49 24.11
N ARG A 96 -7.44 -13.45 23.53
CA ARG A 96 -6.79 -12.47 22.66
C ARG A 96 -5.87 -11.54 23.46
N GLU A 97 -6.30 -11.05 24.61
CA GLU A 97 -5.46 -10.26 25.53
C GLU A 97 -4.23 -11.07 25.97
N ASP A 98 -4.40 -12.36 26.31
CA ASP A 98 -3.26 -13.23 26.64
C ASP A 98 -2.30 -13.50 25.47
N LEU A 99 -2.73 -13.41 24.21
CA LEU A 99 -1.81 -13.44 23.06
C LEU A 99 -1.05 -12.12 22.91
N ASP A 100 -1.74 -11.00 23.08
CA ASP A 100 -1.16 -9.67 22.86
C ASP A 100 -0.20 -9.25 23.99
N GLU A 101 -0.28 -9.91 25.17
CA GLU A 101 0.68 -9.82 26.27
C GLU A 101 1.70 -10.99 26.33
N ASP A 102 1.93 -11.72 25.23
CA ASP A 102 2.90 -12.84 25.12
C ASP A 102 2.64 -14.05 26.07
N ARG A 103 1.46 -14.18 26.70
CA ARG A 103 1.08 -15.25 27.65
C ARG A 103 0.47 -16.46 26.94
N TYR A 104 1.26 -17.07 26.05
CA TYR A 104 0.83 -18.16 25.17
C TYR A 104 0.30 -19.42 25.87
N ASP A 105 0.71 -19.70 27.11
CA ASP A 105 0.17 -20.78 27.92
C ASP A 105 -1.29 -20.52 28.30
N ARG A 106 -1.59 -19.36 28.90
CA ARG A 106 -2.95 -18.97 29.30
C ARG A 106 -3.86 -18.83 28.09
N ALA A 107 -3.37 -18.23 27.00
CA ALA A 107 -4.08 -18.11 25.73
C ALA A 107 -4.49 -19.49 25.20
N ALA A 108 -3.56 -20.45 25.13
CA ALA A 108 -3.85 -21.80 24.64
C ALA A 108 -4.92 -22.52 25.49
N ASP A 109 -4.91 -22.35 26.81
CA ASP A 109 -5.92 -22.94 27.70
C ASP A 109 -7.29 -22.25 27.65
N LYS A 110 -7.34 -20.93 27.42
CA LYS A 110 -8.59 -20.19 27.17
C LYS A 110 -9.23 -20.59 25.84
N PHE A 111 -8.44 -20.64 24.77
CA PHE A 111 -8.92 -21.09 23.45
C PHE A 111 -9.26 -22.59 23.43
N ARG A 112 -8.61 -23.42 24.25
CA ARG A 112 -9.03 -24.82 24.48
C ARG A 112 -10.44 -24.88 25.08
N GLN A 113 -10.69 -24.18 26.18
CA GLN A 113 -12.02 -24.11 26.80
C GLN A 113 -13.09 -23.60 25.82
N LEU A 114 -12.78 -22.56 25.05
CA LEU A 114 -13.68 -22.02 24.03
C LEU A 114 -14.01 -23.05 22.92
N ALA A 115 -13.03 -23.84 22.49
CA ALA A 115 -13.23 -24.89 21.48
C ALA A 115 -13.98 -26.11 22.03
N ASP A 116 -13.84 -26.42 23.32
CA ASP A 116 -14.56 -27.49 24.01
C ASP A 116 -16.06 -27.15 24.19
N LEU A 117 -16.42 -25.87 24.32
CA LEU A 117 -17.81 -25.39 24.38
C LEU A 117 -18.58 -25.50 23.05
N ASN A 118 -17.88 -25.80 21.94
CA ASN A 118 -18.43 -25.98 20.59
C ASN A 118 -19.34 -24.83 20.12
N GLY A 119 -18.97 -23.59 20.44
CA GLY A 119 -19.68 -22.37 20.00
C GLY A 119 -19.35 -21.95 18.56
N PRO A 120 -19.98 -20.86 18.04
CA PRO A 120 -19.74 -20.36 16.69
C PRO A 120 -18.31 -19.86 16.43
N GLN A 121 -17.52 -19.60 17.48
CA GLN A 121 -16.12 -19.18 17.42
C GLN A 121 -15.12 -20.36 17.50
N THR A 122 -15.58 -21.62 17.50
CA THR A 122 -14.72 -22.81 17.69
C THR A 122 -13.59 -22.89 16.64
N ASP A 123 -13.83 -22.45 15.41
CA ASP A 123 -12.82 -22.41 14.36
C ASP A 123 -11.71 -21.39 14.67
N ALA A 124 -12.10 -20.18 15.07
CA ALA A 124 -11.19 -19.12 15.53
C ALA A 124 -10.38 -19.56 16.76
N ALA A 125 -11.03 -20.25 17.70
CA ALA A 125 -10.41 -20.77 18.91
C ALA A 125 -9.32 -21.79 18.58
N LEU A 126 -9.59 -22.76 17.70
CA LEU A 126 -8.58 -23.74 17.28
C LEU A 126 -7.40 -23.08 16.53
N TYR A 127 -7.66 -22.07 15.69
CA TYR A 127 -6.59 -21.29 15.05
C TYR A 127 -5.69 -20.60 16.08
N TRP A 128 -6.26 -19.82 17.00
CA TRP A 128 -5.48 -19.08 17.99
C TRP A 128 -4.78 -20.00 19.02
N LYS A 129 -5.39 -21.14 19.37
CA LYS A 129 -4.76 -22.21 20.15
C LYS A 129 -3.52 -22.76 19.43
N ALA A 130 -3.62 -23.08 18.14
CA ALA A 130 -2.47 -23.56 17.36
C ALA A 130 -1.36 -22.50 17.22
N TYR A 131 -1.74 -21.24 17.05
CA TYR A 131 -0.80 -20.11 17.03
C TYR A 131 -0.03 -20.01 18.36
N ALA A 132 -0.74 -20.06 19.48
CA ALA A 132 -0.13 -20.08 20.81
C ALA A 132 0.81 -21.29 21.00
N GLU A 133 0.37 -22.48 20.62
CA GLU A 133 1.19 -23.70 20.68
C GLU A 133 2.48 -23.59 19.86
N ASN A 134 2.43 -23.00 18.66
CA ASN A 134 3.64 -22.71 17.86
C ASN A 134 4.56 -21.70 18.55
N ARG A 135 4.02 -20.61 19.10
CA ARG A 135 4.81 -19.61 19.86
C ARG A 135 5.47 -20.18 21.13
N MET A 136 4.86 -21.19 21.75
CA MET A 136 5.47 -22.00 22.83
C MET A 136 6.50 -23.03 22.32
N GLY A 137 6.73 -23.13 21.02
CA GLY A 137 7.59 -24.14 20.39
C GLY A 137 6.99 -25.55 20.31
N LYS A 138 5.73 -25.75 20.74
CA LYS A 138 4.99 -27.03 20.77
C LYS A 138 4.46 -27.37 19.37
N ARG A 139 5.37 -27.57 18.42
CA ARG A 139 5.10 -27.68 16.98
C ARG A 139 4.16 -28.84 16.63
N ASP A 140 4.35 -30.01 17.23
CA ASP A 140 3.51 -31.18 16.94
C ASP A 140 2.06 -31.01 17.45
N THR A 141 1.85 -30.35 18.59
CA THR A 141 0.49 -30.05 19.06
C THR A 141 -0.16 -28.97 18.20
N ALA A 142 0.59 -27.96 17.76
CA ALA A 142 0.09 -26.96 16.82
C ALA A 142 -0.36 -27.59 15.50
N LEU A 143 0.42 -28.51 14.92
CA LEU A 143 0.03 -29.27 13.72
C LEU A 143 -1.23 -30.13 13.96
N ALA A 144 -1.34 -30.79 15.12
CA ALA A 144 -2.53 -31.57 15.48
C ALA A 144 -3.79 -30.67 15.62
N THR A 145 -3.66 -29.51 16.26
CA THR A 145 -4.75 -28.53 16.40
C THR A 145 -5.18 -27.97 15.05
N ILE A 146 -4.23 -27.65 14.14
CA ILE A 146 -4.53 -27.22 12.76
C ILE A 146 -5.23 -28.34 11.99
N ALA A 147 -4.79 -29.59 12.11
CA ALA A 147 -5.40 -30.72 11.43
C ALA A 147 -6.85 -30.95 11.89
N ASP A 148 -7.13 -30.86 13.20
CA ASP A 148 -8.49 -30.97 13.72
C ASP A 148 -9.38 -29.81 13.25
N MET A 149 -8.87 -28.58 13.30
CA MET A 149 -9.55 -27.40 12.78
C MET A 149 -9.94 -27.56 11.32
N LYS A 150 -8.98 -27.95 10.47
CA LYS A 150 -9.20 -28.12 9.03
C LYS A 150 -10.23 -29.19 8.73
N ARG A 151 -10.23 -30.28 9.51
CA ARG A 151 -11.17 -31.40 9.43
C ARG A 151 -12.59 -31.01 9.88
N ARG A 152 -12.73 -30.25 10.97
CA ARG A 152 -14.03 -29.83 11.53
C ARG A 152 -14.67 -28.67 10.77
N PHE A 153 -13.86 -27.74 10.26
CA PHE A 153 -14.33 -26.48 9.67
C PHE A 153 -13.77 -26.24 8.25
N PRO A 154 -14.04 -27.12 7.26
CA PRO A 154 -13.49 -27.03 5.90
C PRO A 154 -13.92 -25.79 5.10
N GLN A 155 -14.87 -24.99 5.61
CA GLN A 155 -15.35 -23.74 5.00
C GLN A 155 -15.09 -22.51 5.92
N SER A 156 -14.24 -22.64 6.95
CA SER A 156 -13.87 -21.52 7.82
C SER A 156 -13.11 -20.43 7.06
N ARG A 157 -13.37 -19.16 7.40
CA ARG A 157 -12.59 -18.01 6.93
C ARG A 157 -11.09 -18.14 7.22
N TRP A 158 -10.74 -18.79 8.33
CA TRP A 158 -9.38 -18.96 8.84
C TRP A 158 -8.59 -20.08 8.12
N GLN A 159 -9.18 -20.77 7.13
CA GLN A 159 -8.50 -21.85 6.39
C GLN A 159 -7.18 -21.40 5.74
N LYS A 160 -7.10 -20.17 5.24
CA LYS A 160 -5.86 -19.62 4.66
C LYS A 160 -4.80 -19.39 5.74
N ASP A 161 -5.17 -18.76 6.85
CA ASP A 161 -4.25 -18.45 7.95
C ASP A 161 -3.75 -19.71 8.67
N ALA A 162 -4.64 -20.69 8.88
CA ALA A 162 -4.29 -22.01 9.40
C ALA A 162 -3.35 -22.78 8.46
N THR A 163 -3.44 -22.57 7.14
CA THR A 163 -2.50 -23.16 6.17
C THR A 163 -1.17 -22.43 6.14
N ALA A 164 -1.15 -21.10 6.29
CA ALA A 164 0.08 -20.32 6.42
C ALA A 164 0.86 -20.74 7.66
N LEU A 165 0.18 -20.89 8.80
CA LEU A 165 0.75 -21.39 10.05
C LEU A 165 1.25 -22.84 9.91
N GLU A 166 0.52 -23.71 9.21
CA GLU A 166 0.97 -25.09 8.94
C GLU A 166 2.29 -25.13 8.14
N ILE A 167 2.42 -24.24 7.15
CA ILE A 167 3.65 -24.09 6.34
C ILE A 167 4.81 -23.61 7.21
N GLU A 168 4.60 -22.59 8.04
CA GLU A 168 5.60 -22.05 8.96
C GLU A 168 6.10 -23.12 9.96
N VAL A 169 5.17 -23.82 10.61
CA VAL A 169 5.49 -24.87 11.60
C VAL A 169 6.27 -26.01 10.93
N LYS A 170 5.88 -26.44 9.73
CA LYS A 170 6.59 -27.47 8.96
C LYS A 170 7.98 -27.04 8.51
N GLN A 171 8.13 -25.80 8.03
CA GLN A 171 9.44 -25.24 7.70
C GLN A 171 10.35 -25.17 8.95
N SER A 172 9.81 -24.75 10.09
CA SER A 172 10.57 -24.67 11.36
C SER A 172 11.00 -26.04 11.94
N THR A 173 10.38 -27.13 11.50
CA THR A 173 10.71 -28.51 11.88
C THR A 173 11.57 -29.24 10.84
N GLY A 174 11.90 -28.59 9.71
CA GLY A 174 12.54 -29.25 8.57
C GLY A 174 11.64 -30.26 7.84
N GLN A 175 10.33 -30.26 8.11
CA GLN A 175 9.38 -31.10 7.37
C GLN A 175 9.20 -30.55 5.94
N PRO A 176 9.18 -31.42 4.91
CA PRO A 176 9.13 -30.98 3.52
C PRO A 176 7.74 -30.40 3.16
N VAL A 177 7.63 -29.08 3.13
CA VAL A 177 6.51 -28.39 2.50
C VAL A 177 6.67 -28.44 0.98
N LYS A 178 5.63 -28.88 0.26
CA LYS A 178 5.58 -28.89 -1.21
C LYS A 178 4.81 -27.66 -1.72
N PRO A 179 5.45 -26.72 -2.44
CA PRO A 179 4.73 -25.58 -3.03
C PRO A 179 3.73 -25.99 -4.12
N ALA A 180 3.97 -27.11 -4.81
CA ALA A 180 3.08 -27.64 -5.84
C ALA A 180 1.70 -28.06 -5.30
N ASP A 181 1.62 -28.37 -4.00
CA ASP A 181 0.39 -28.77 -3.32
C ASP A 181 -0.45 -27.56 -2.88
N GLN A 182 0.07 -26.33 -3.07
CA GLN A 182 -0.60 -25.07 -2.71
C GLN A 182 -1.30 -24.45 -3.94
N SER A 183 -2.64 -24.36 -3.89
CA SER A 183 -3.46 -23.75 -4.93
C SER A 183 -3.43 -22.21 -4.90
N ASP A 184 -3.36 -21.61 -3.72
CA ASP A 184 -3.28 -20.16 -3.49
C ASP A 184 -1.86 -19.63 -3.80
N GLU A 185 -1.78 -18.51 -4.54
CA GLU A 185 -0.52 -17.87 -4.96
C GLU A 185 0.40 -17.51 -3.79
N GLU A 186 -0.18 -17.08 -2.67
CA GLU A 186 0.54 -16.50 -1.54
C GLU A 186 1.04 -17.59 -0.59
N LEU A 187 0.23 -18.63 -0.36
CA LEU A 187 0.66 -19.87 0.30
C LEU A 187 1.76 -20.59 -0.49
N LYS A 188 1.64 -20.65 -1.82
CA LYS A 188 2.67 -21.21 -2.71
C LYS A 188 3.99 -20.44 -2.61
N MET A 189 3.94 -19.11 -2.59
CA MET A 189 5.15 -18.30 -2.44
C MET A 189 5.70 -18.33 -1.01
N LEU A 190 4.89 -18.45 0.04
CA LEU A 190 5.34 -18.69 1.42
C LEU A 190 6.08 -20.03 1.54
N ALA A 191 5.54 -21.08 0.93
CA ALA A 191 6.18 -22.39 0.85
C ALA A 191 7.55 -22.31 0.15
N ILE A 192 7.65 -21.58 -0.96
CA ILE A 192 8.92 -21.34 -1.68
C ILE A 192 9.89 -20.49 -0.86
N GLN A 193 9.44 -19.43 -0.18
CA GLN A 193 10.30 -18.52 0.57
C GLN A 193 10.98 -19.20 1.76
N GLY A 194 10.27 -20.05 2.52
CA GLY A 194 10.91 -20.81 3.60
C GLY A 194 11.80 -21.95 3.10
N LEU A 195 11.48 -22.58 1.96
CA LEU A 195 12.40 -23.52 1.29
C LEU A 195 13.69 -22.82 0.81
N MET A 196 13.61 -21.57 0.35
CA MET A 196 14.80 -20.78 -0.03
C MET A 196 15.78 -20.59 1.14
N SER A 197 15.30 -20.63 2.38
CA SER A 197 16.12 -20.55 3.60
C SER A 197 16.71 -21.88 4.06
N SER A 198 16.09 -23.03 3.71
CA SER A 198 16.50 -24.37 4.20
C SER A 198 17.15 -25.25 3.13
N ASP A 199 16.77 -25.09 1.87
CA ASP A 199 17.23 -25.87 0.72
C ASP A 199 17.27 -24.99 -0.55
N PRO A 200 18.31 -24.14 -0.71
CA PRO A 200 18.48 -23.29 -1.88
C PRO A 200 18.51 -24.07 -3.19
N GLU A 201 19.20 -25.20 -3.23
CA GLU A 201 19.47 -25.96 -4.45
C GLU A 201 18.19 -26.57 -5.05
N ARG A 202 17.29 -27.11 -4.23
CA ARG A 202 15.97 -27.57 -4.70
C ARG A 202 14.99 -26.43 -4.98
N THR A 203 15.22 -25.24 -4.43
CA THR A 203 14.30 -24.09 -4.59
C THR A 203 14.46 -23.37 -5.93
N LEU A 204 15.69 -23.21 -6.45
CA LEU A 204 15.93 -22.51 -7.71
C LEU A 204 15.20 -23.14 -8.93
N PRO A 205 15.17 -24.47 -9.13
CA PRO A 205 14.39 -25.09 -10.20
C PRO A 205 12.87 -24.90 -10.05
N LEU A 206 12.36 -24.80 -8.83
CA LEU A 206 10.94 -24.52 -8.57
C LEU A 206 10.60 -23.07 -8.93
N LEU A 207 11.46 -22.12 -8.56
CA LEU A 207 11.35 -20.71 -8.97
C LEU A 207 11.38 -20.57 -10.49
N GLU A 208 12.35 -21.18 -11.18
CA GLU A 208 12.44 -21.12 -12.64
C GLU A 208 11.19 -21.75 -13.32
N LYS A 209 10.63 -22.83 -12.75
CA LYS A 209 9.37 -23.43 -13.24
C LYS A 209 8.16 -22.51 -13.04
N VAL A 210 8.07 -21.74 -11.95
CA VAL A 210 7.00 -20.75 -11.77
C VAL A 210 7.16 -19.57 -12.74
N ILE A 211 8.38 -19.06 -12.87
CA ILE A 211 8.75 -17.94 -13.76
C ILE A 211 8.41 -18.25 -15.23
N ASN A 212 8.74 -19.46 -15.70
CA ASN A 212 8.51 -19.89 -17.09
C ASN A 212 7.16 -20.59 -17.33
N GLY A 213 6.38 -20.86 -16.27
CA GLY A 213 5.14 -21.64 -16.34
C GLY A 213 3.89 -20.85 -16.73
N SER A 214 2.72 -21.44 -16.49
CA SER A 214 1.40 -20.82 -16.71
C SER A 214 0.88 -19.97 -15.53
N GLY A 215 1.75 -19.66 -14.56
CA GLY A 215 1.40 -18.82 -13.41
C GLY A 215 1.09 -17.37 -13.78
N THR A 216 0.40 -16.66 -12.90
CA THR A 216 -0.03 -15.27 -13.16
C THR A 216 1.16 -14.30 -13.25
N PRO A 217 1.01 -13.12 -13.86
CA PRO A 217 2.06 -12.10 -13.86
C PRO A 217 2.51 -11.68 -12.44
N LYS A 218 1.61 -11.78 -11.44
CA LYS A 218 1.89 -11.53 -10.02
C LYS A 218 2.74 -12.66 -9.42
N GLU A 219 2.37 -13.93 -9.60
CA GLU A 219 3.18 -15.08 -9.19
C GLU A 219 4.58 -15.02 -9.80
N LYS A 220 4.66 -14.83 -11.12
CA LYS A 220 5.90 -14.75 -11.88
C LYS A 220 6.82 -13.64 -11.38
N SER A 221 6.27 -12.44 -11.12
CA SER A 221 7.04 -11.32 -10.57
C SER A 221 7.52 -11.59 -9.14
N LYS A 222 6.69 -12.21 -8.28
CA LYS A 222 7.08 -12.55 -6.90
C LYS A 222 8.12 -13.68 -6.86
N ALA A 223 8.03 -14.66 -7.76
CA ALA A 223 9.06 -15.69 -7.93
C ALA A 223 10.39 -15.09 -8.43
N LEU A 224 10.35 -14.22 -9.44
CA LEU A 224 11.53 -13.51 -9.94
C LEU A 224 12.22 -12.66 -8.86
N PHE A 225 11.44 -12.05 -7.96
CA PHE A 225 11.96 -11.30 -6.82
C PHE A 225 12.70 -12.20 -5.82
N VAL A 226 12.09 -13.33 -5.42
CA VAL A 226 12.73 -14.30 -4.50
C VAL A 226 13.99 -14.92 -5.12
N LEU A 227 13.95 -15.22 -6.43
CA LEU A 227 15.12 -15.64 -7.20
C LEU A 227 16.25 -14.59 -7.11
N ALA A 228 15.95 -13.32 -7.36
CA ALA A 228 16.96 -12.26 -7.31
C ALA A 228 17.52 -12.04 -5.90
N GLN A 229 16.67 -12.13 -4.86
CA GLN A 229 17.09 -12.03 -3.45
C GLN A 229 18.05 -13.15 -3.02
N SER A 230 18.02 -14.33 -3.67
CA SER A 230 18.97 -15.42 -3.36
C SER A 230 20.42 -15.04 -3.56
N GLY A 231 20.73 -14.18 -4.54
CA GLY A 231 22.11 -13.75 -4.86
C GLY A 231 23.07 -14.87 -5.31
N SER A 232 22.64 -16.13 -5.37
CA SER A 232 23.46 -17.28 -5.75
C SER A 232 23.89 -17.23 -7.22
N ALA A 233 24.98 -17.93 -7.57
CA ALA A 233 25.52 -17.92 -8.93
C ALA A 233 24.48 -18.40 -9.97
N GLN A 234 23.77 -19.50 -9.68
CA GLN A 234 22.71 -20.02 -10.53
C GLN A 234 21.50 -19.07 -10.61
N ALA A 235 21.11 -18.43 -9.50
CA ALA A 235 20.04 -17.41 -9.54
C ALA A 235 20.41 -16.20 -10.42
N ARG A 236 21.67 -15.73 -10.34
CA ARG A 236 22.19 -14.66 -11.21
C ARG A 236 22.23 -15.08 -12.68
N GLU A 237 22.57 -16.33 -12.97
CA GLU A 237 22.55 -16.87 -14.34
C GLU A 237 21.11 -16.89 -14.91
N ILE A 238 20.15 -17.46 -14.17
CA ILE A 238 18.72 -17.48 -14.55
C ILE A 238 18.20 -16.05 -14.78
N LEU A 239 18.48 -15.14 -13.84
CA LEU A 239 18.09 -13.72 -13.94
C LEU A 239 18.72 -13.04 -15.16
N GLY A 240 19.99 -13.37 -15.47
CA GLY A 240 20.70 -12.90 -16.66
C GLY A 240 20.11 -13.44 -17.97
N ARG A 241 19.64 -14.69 -18.03
CA ARG A 241 18.93 -15.24 -19.20
C ARG A 241 17.63 -14.48 -19.47
N ILE A 242 16.87 -14.17 -18.41
CA ILE A 242 15.63 -13.38 -18.50
C ILE A 242 15.92 -11.94 -18.92
N ALA A 243 16.95 -11.30 -18.37
CA ALA A 243 17.36 -9.94 -18.75
C ALA A 243 17.84 -9.83 -20.21
N ARG A 244 18.45 -10.89 -20.75
CA ARG A 244 18.78 -11.02 -22.20
C ARG A 244 17.56 -11.34 -23.07
N GLY A 245 16.35 -11.41 -22.52
CA GLY A 245 15.12 -11.73 -23.25
C GLY A 245 15.04 -13.18 -23.74
N GLN A 246 15.96 -14.05 -23.31
CA GLN A 246 16.05 -15.45 -23.77
C GLN A 246 14.92 -16.33 -23.22
N THR A 247 14.33 -15.91 -22.10
CA THR A 247 13.25 -16.62 -21.39
C THR A 247 12.28 -15.61 -20.79
N ASN A 248 10.99 -15.72 -21.12
CA ASN A 248 9.88 -14.87 -20.65
C ASN A 248 10.11 -13.35 -20.82
N PRO A 249 9.94 -12.80 -22.04
CA PRO A 249 10.16 -11.38 -22.34
C PRO A 249 9.37 -10.39 -21.48
N ASP A 250 8.15 -10.75 -21.04
CA ASP A 250 7.32 -9.90 -20.17
C ASP A 250 8.03 -9.53 -18.85
N LEU A 251 8.96 -10.38 -18.41
CA LEU A 251 9.78 -10.19 -17.21
C LEU A 251 11.14 -9.53 -17.49
N GLN A 252 11.53 -9.30 -18.74
CA GLN A 252 12.88 -8.81 -19.10
C GLN A 252 13.24 -7.52 -18.36
N ARG A 253 12.35 -6.52 -18.39
CA ARG A 253 12.53 -5.24 -17.68
C ARG A 253 12.66 -5.45 -16.16
N LYS A 254 11.90 -6.38 -15.59
CA LYS A 254 11.94 -6.68 -14.16
C LYS A 254 13.21 -7.40 -13.75
N ALA A 255 13.73 -8.28 -14.61
CA ALA A 255 15.04 -8.90 -14.42
C ALA A 255 16.19 -7.88 -14.51
N VAL A 256 16.12 -6.90 -15.43
CA VAL A 256 17.04 -5.76 -15.50
C VAL A 256 17.01 -4.93 -14.21
N GLU A 257 15.83 -4.57 -13.71
CA GLU A 257 15.68 -3.83 -12.44
C GLU A 257 16.30 -4.60 -11.26
N TYR A 258 16.08 -5.91 -11.19
CA TYR A 258 16.62 -6.75 -10.12
C TYR A 258 18.12 -7.05 -10.25
N LEU A 259 18.68 -7.09 -11.47
CA LEU A 259 20.13 -7.13 -11.68
C LEU A 259 20.81 -5.87 -11.14
N GLY A 260 20.18 -4.69 -11.30
CA GLY A 260 20.67 -3.44 -10.70
C GLY A 260 20.64 -3.44 -9.17
N LEU A 261 19.58 -3.97 -8.57
CA LEU A 261 19.37 -3.96 -7.12
C LEU A 261 20.16 -5.04 -6.36
N PHE A 262 20.38 -6.22 -6.95
CA PHE A 262 20.92 -7.41 -6.26
C PHE A 262 22.15 -8.05 -6.93
N GLY A 263 22.49 -7.63 -8.16
CA GLY A 263 23.41 -8.35 -9.02
C GLY A 263 24.90 -8.05 -8.85
N GLY A 264 25.27 -6.91 -8.24
CA GLY A 264 26.67 -6.53 -7.99
C GLY A 264 27.47 -6.23 -9.27
N SER A 265 28.79 -6.48 -9.23
CA SER A 265 29.71 -6.23 -10.35
C SER A 265 29.35 -7.04 -11.60
N GLU A 266 29.13 -8.34 -11.44
CA GLU A 266 28.89 -9.28 -12.56
C GLU A 266 27.62 -8.93 -13.36
N ALA A 267 26.63 -8.35 -12.68
CA ALA A 267 25.43 -7.87 -13.33
C ALA A 267 25.68 -6.67 -14.26
N ARG A 268 26.67 -5.80 -13.98
CA ARG A 268 27.02 -4.67 -14.86
C ARG A 268 27.41 -5.16 -16.25
N LYS A 269 28.23 -6.22 -16.35
CA LYS A 269 28.57 -6.86 -17.62
C LYS A 269 27.34 -7.39 -18.35
N THR A 270 26.44 -8.09 -17.64
CA THR A 270 25.19 -8.59 -18.25
C THR A 270 24.29 -7.43 -18.71
N LEU A 271 24.19 -6.35 -17.95
CA LEU A 271 23.44 -5.15 -18.31
C LEU A 271 24.05 -4.45 -19.54
N ALA A 272 25.38 -4.41 -19.66
CA ALA A 272 26.08 -3.88 -20.83
C ALA A 272 25.84 -4.72 -22.09
N GLU A 273 25.90 -6.05 -21.98
CA GLU A 273 25.51 -6.98 -23.05
C GLU A 273 24.08 -6.71 -23.54
N VAL A 274 23.12 -6.57 -22.62
CA VAL A 274 21.71 -6.28 -22.96
C VAL A 274 21.55 -4.87 -23.55
N TYR A 275 22.26 -3.86 -23.04
CA TYR A 275 22.17 -2.49 -23.56
C TYR A 275 22.67 -2.38 -25.00
N ALA A 276 23.76 -3.07 -25.32
CA ALA A 276 24.35 -3.10 -26.65
C ALA A 276 23.52 -3.91 -27.66
N SER A 277 22.83 -4.96 -27.21
CA SER A 277 22.03 -5.84 -28.08
C SER A 277 20.56 -5.44 -28.22
N SER A 278 20.00 -4.69 -27.27
CA SER A 278 18.58 -4.31 -27.26
C SER A 278 18.27 -3.15 -28.21
N SER A 279 17.11 -3.23 -28.86
CA SER A 279 16.44 -2.10 -29.54
C SER A 279 15.25 -1.53 -28.74
N ASP A 280 14.86 -2.15 -27.62
CA ASP A 280 13.76 -1.70 -26.77
C ASP A 280 14.21 -0.55 -25.84
N ALA A 281 13.67 0.65 -26.08
CA ALA A 281 13.97 1.83 -25.29
C ALA A 281 13.49 1.75 -23.83
N SER A 282 12.45 0.97 -23.51
CA SER A 282 12.00 0.72 -22.14
C SER A 282 12.98 -0.18 -21.36
N VAL A 283 13.59 -1.15 -22.05
CA VAL A 283 14.68 -1.98 -21.50
C VAL A 283 15.92 -1.12 -21.30
N LYS A 284 16.31 -0.30 -22.29
CA LYS A 284 17.45 0.62 -22.14
C LYS A 284 17.25 1.65 -21.02
N HIS A 285 16.06 2.24 -20.86
CA HIS A 285 15.77 3.14 -19.73
C HIS A 285 15.88 2.43 -18.36
N ALA A 286 15.47 1.16 -18.26
CA ALA A 286 15.65 0.37 -17.03
C ALA A 286 17.13 0.07 -16.74
N ILE A 287 17.94 -0.19 -17.78
CA ILE A 287 19.39 -0.39 -17.65
C ILE A 287 20.10 0.90 -17.24
N LEU A 288 19.77 2.05 -17.85
CA LEU A 288 20.31 3.35 -17.43
C LEU A 288 20.02 3.60 -15.94
N ARG A 289 18.75 3.45 -15.53
CA ARG A 289 18.35 3.57 -14.11
C ARG A 289 19.13 2.62 -13.19
N SER A 290 19.43 1.41 -13.65
CA SER A 290 20.26 0.44 -12.94
C SER A 290 21.70 0.93 -12.76
N TYR A 291 22.34 1.46 -13.82
CA TYR A 291 23.67 2.10 -13.72
C TYR A 291 23.67 3.29 -12.75
N MET A 292 22.65 4.13 -12.77
CA MET A 292 22.51 5.26 -11.85
C MET A 292 22.41 4.81 -10.38
N ILE A 293 21.60 3.78 -10.09
CA ILE A 293 21.53 3.18 -8.74
C ILE A 293 22.88 2.55 -8.33
N GLY A 294 23.60 1.96 -9.28
CA GLY A 294 24.91 1.34 -9.06
C GLY A 294 26.11 2.31 -9.04
N GLY A 295 25.92 3.61 -9.27
CA GLY A 295 27.02 4.58 -9.41
C GLY A 295 27.91 4.36 -10.63
N ASP A 296 27.39 3.73 -11.70
CA ASP A 296 28.18 3.32 -12.88
C ASP A 296 28.29 4.47 -13.90
N HIS A 297 29.12 5.45 -13.57
CA HIS A 297 29.46 6.59 -14.42
C HIS A 297 30.09 6.19 -15.77
N GLU A 298 30.83 5.08 -15.85
CA GLU A 298 31.44 4.61 -17.10
C GLU A 298 30.38 4.22 -18.15
N HIS A 299 29.42 3.37 -17.77
CA HIS A 299 28.37 2.93 -18.70
C HIS A 299 27.37 4.05 -19.02
N LEU A 300 27.10 4.96 -18.07
CA LEU A 300 26.31 6.16 -18.32
C LEU A 300 27.00 7.12 -19.30
N PHE A 301 28.31 7.30 -19.20
CA PHE A 301 29.09 8.11 -20.16
C PHE A 301 29.17 7.47 -21.53
N ALA A 302 29.35 6.15 -21.61
CA ALA A 302 29.28 5.40 -22.86
C ALA A 302 27.93 5.58 -23.56
N ALA A 303 26.82 5.46 -22.82
CA ALA A 303 25.47 5.70 -23.34
C ALA A 303 25.27 7.16 -23.79
N ALA A 304 25.60 8.14 -22.94
CA ALA A 304 25.49 9.57 -23.24
C ALA A 304 26.32 10.01 -24.46
N LYS A 305 27.41 9.29 -24.77
CA LYS A 305 28.29 9.56 -25.92
C LYS A 305 27.88 8.85 -27.22
N SER A 306 27.24 7.68 -27.13
CA SER A 306 27.07 6.77 -28.30
C SER A 306 25.63 6.38 -28.64
N GLU A 307 24.67 6.61 -27.74
CA GLU A 307 23.27 6.25 -28.00
C GLU A 307 22.66 7.10 -29.12
N LYS A 308 21.92 6.44 -30.01
CA LYS A 308 21.28 7.03 -31.19
C LYS A 308 19.92 7.63 -30.86
N ASP A 309 19.22 7.05 -29.89
CA ASP A 309 17.98 7.61 -29.34
C ASP A 309 18.29 8.82 -28.44
N GLU A 310 17.72 9.97 -28.77
CA GLU A 310 18.00 11.21 -28.06
C GLU A 310 17.39 11.24 -26.64
N SER A 311 16.25 10.59 -26.41
CA SER A 311 15.62 10.51 -25.08
C SER A 311 16.48 9.70 -24.11
N LEU A 312 17.01 8.57 -24.57
CA LEU A 312 17.97 7.76 -23.81
C LEU A 312 19.29 8.51 -23.58
N ARG A 313 19.78 9.26 -24.57
CA ARG A 313 20.99 10.08 -24.40
C ARG A 313 20.79 11.20 -23.36
N ARG A 314 19.68 11.92 -23.43
CA ARG A 314 19.29 12.95 -22.44
C ARG A 314 19.13 12.35 -21.03
N GLU A 315 18.53 11.18 -20.90
CA GLU A 315 18.42 10.48 -19.61
C GLU A 315 19.80 10.04 -19.08
N ALA A 316 20.70 9.53 -19.93
CA ALA A 316 22.05 9.18 -19.51
C ALA A 316 22.86 10.42 -19.03
N ILE A 317 22.75 11.55 -19.72
CA ILE A 317 23.31 12.85 -19.30
C ILE A 317 22.74 13.27 -17.93
N ARG A 318 21.42 13.22 -17.76
CA ARG A 318 20.74 13.58 -16.51
C ARG A 318 21.18 12.68 -15.34
N GLN A 319 21.37 11.40 -15.61
CA GLN A 319 21.81 10.40 -14.62
C GLN A 319 23.31 10.51 -14.28
N LEU A 320 24.18 10.90 -15.22
CA LEU A 320 25.57 11.29 -14.90
C LEU A 320 25.61 12.39 -13.85
N GLY A 321 24.71 13.39 -13.96
CA GLY A 321 24.54 14.43 -12.95
C GLY A 321 24.20 13.85 -11.57
N LEU A 322 23.27 12.90 -11.50
CA LEU A 322 22.85 12.25 -10.25
C LEU A 322 23.90 11.33 -9.61
N VAL A 323 24.87 10.81 -10.38
CA VAL A 323 26.01 10.04 -9.84
C VAL A 323 27.29 10.88 -9.68
N HIS A 324 27.18 12.21 -9.78
CA HIS A 324 28.30 13.17 -9.69
C HIS A 324 29.43 12.95 -10.73
N GLY A 325 29.11 12.42 -11.92
CA GLY A 325 30.04 12.23 -13.03
C GLY A 325 30.47 13.53 -13.73
N THR A 326 31.06 14.47 -12.98
CA THR A 326 31.37 15.83 -13.46
C THR A 326 32.51 15.87 -14.48
N SER A 327 33.44 14.90 -14.45
CA SER A 327 34.54 14.79 -15.41
C SER A 327 34.06 14.27 -16.77
N GLU A 328 33.07 13.38 -16.74
CA GLU A 328 32.37 12.81 -17.88
C GLU A 328 31.47 13.87 -18.52
N LEU A 329 30.72 14.62 -17.70
CA LEU A 329 29.90 15.76 -18.16
C LEU A 329 30.75 16.88 -18.78
N GLU A 330 31.97 17.15 -18.28
CA GLU A 330 32.89 18.08 -18.96
C GLU A 330 33.26 17.58 -20.36
N GLN A 331 33.65 16.31 -20.50
CA GLN A 331 34.02 15.75 -21.79
C GLN A 331 32.85 15.78 -22.78
N LEU A 332 31.63 15.51 -22.33
CA LEU A 332 30.42 15.70 -23.14
C LEU A 332 30.22 17.18 -23.52
N TYR A 333 30.35 18.12 -22.57
CA TYR A 333 30.10 19.55 -22.82
C TYR A 333 31.07 20.19 -23.82
N GLN A 334 32.31 19.68 -23.88
CA GLN A 334 33.35 20.11 -24.82
C GLN A 334 33.20 19.49 -26.21
N ALA A 335 32.63 18.27 -26.32
CA ALA A 335 32.53 17.53 -27.58
C ALA A 335 31.15 17.62 -28.25
N GLU A 336 30.09 17.88 -27.50
CA GLU A 336 28.72 17.97 -28.01
C GLU A 336 28.49 19.29 -28.76
N THR A 337 27.78 19.21 -29.89
CA THR A 337 27.50 20.35 -30.79
C THR A 337 26.03 20.76 -30.78
N SER A 338 25.12 19.89 -30.33
CA SER A 338 23.71 20.23 -30.12
C SER A 338 23.54 21.19 -28.93
N THR A 339 23.11 22.43 -29.17
CA THR A 339 22.77 23.40 -28.12
C THR A 339 21.78 22.82 -27.10
N ASP A 340 20.87 21.94 -27.53
CA ASP A 340 19.90 21.27 -26.66
C ASP A 340 20.56 20.27 -25.69
N LEU A 341 21.44 19.40 -26.20
CA LEU A 341 22.16 18.45 -25.35
C LEU A 341 23.20 19.17 -24.45
N ARG A 342 23.84 20.23 -24.95
CA ARG A 342 24.67 21.12 -24.12
C ARG A 342 23.86 21.78 -22.99
N ARG A 343 22.58 22.11 -23.22
CA ARG A 343 21.68 22.62 -22.17
C ARG A 343 21.35 21.57 -21.12
N ASP A 344 21.10 20.32 -21.54
CA ASP A 344 20.84 19.22 -20.61
C ASP A 344 22.09 18.83 -19.81
N ILE A 345 23.30 18.98 -20.37
CA ILE A 345 24.57 18.84 -19.65
C ILE A 345 24.75 19.96 -18.60
N LEU A 346 24.34 21.20 -18.90
CA LEU A 346 24.28 22.27 -17.88
C LEU A 346 23.26 21.96 -16.77
N GLN A 347 22.16 21.27 -17.09
CA GLN A 347 21.24 20.76 -16.06
C GLN A 347 21.87 19.64 -15.23
N ALA A 348 22.66 18.76 -15.84
CA ALA A 348 23.37 17.70 -15.14
C ALA A 348 24.48 18.22 -14.20
N PHE A 349 25.21 19.28 -14.56
CA PHE A 349 26.14 19.95 -13.64
C PHE A 349 25.45 20.52 -12.41
N PHE A 350 24.25 21.10 -12.56
CA PHE A 350 23.43 21.54 -11.42
C PHE A 350 23.03 20.37 -10.53
N LEU A 351 22.57 19.25 -11.11
CA LEU A 351 22.22 18.03 -10.36
C LEU A 351 23.42 17.43 -9.62
N ALA A 352 24.62 17.52 -10.19
CA ALA A 352 25.87 17.08 -9.55
C ALA A 352 26.38 18.03 -8.46
N GLY A 353 25.81 19.24 -8.33
CA GLY A 353 26.27 20.28 -7.39
C GLY A 353 27.46 21.12 -7.88
N ASP A 354 27.90 20.97 -9.13
CA ASP A 354 29.09 21.66 -9.65
C ASP A 354 28.76 23.10 -10.12
N SER A 355 28.67 24.01 -9.15
CA SER A 355 28.54 25.44 -9.40
C SER A 355 29.70 26.02 -10.21
N GLY A 356 30.92 25.46 -10.08
CA GLY A 356 32.12 25.94 -10.77
C GLY A 356 32.02 25.79 -12.29
N ARG A 357 31.43 24.70 -12.77
CA ARG A 357 31.14 24.49 -14.20
C ARG A 357 30.09 25.45 -14.72
N LEU A 358 29.04 25.68 -13.93
CA LEU A 358 28.00 26.65 -14.28
C LEU A 358 28.53 28.08 -14.36
N VAL A 359 29.41 28.50 -13.43
CA VAL A 359 30.09 29.81 -13.52
C VAL A 359 30.94 29.92 -14.79
N LYS A 360 31.76 28.90 -15.09
CA LYS A 360 32.57 28.87 -16.32
C LYS A 360 31.71 28.99 -17.59
N ALA A 361 30.61 28.25 -17.68
CA ALA A 361 29.70 28.33 -18.83
C ALA A 361 29.00 29.69 -18.92
N ALA A 362 28.48 30.21 -17.80
CA ALA A 362 27.79 31.49 -17.74
C ALA A 362 28.70 32.69 -18.10
N GLN A 363 30.00 32.59 -17.85
CA GLN A 363 30.99 33.62 -18.20
C GLN A 363 31.64 33.43 -19.59
N GLY A 364 31.75 32.19 -20.07
CA GLY A 364 32.57 31.85 -21.24
C GLY A 364 31.82 31.41 -22.50
N GLU A 365 30.53 31.06 -22.43
CA GLU A 365 29.80 30.58 -23.60
C GLU A 365 29.49 31.68 -24.62
N LYS A 366 29.69 31.35 -25.89
CA LYS A 366 29.38 32.24 -27.02
C LYS A 366 27.87 32.28 -27.28
N ASP A 367 27.22 31.12 -27.14
CA ASP A 367 25.78 30.95 -27.27
C ASP A 367 25.04 31.60 -26.08
N ALA A 368 24.16 32.55 -26.36
CA ALA A 368 23.42 33.29 -25.35
C ALA A 368 22.36 32.43 -24.62
N ASP A 369 21.84 31.37 -25.25
CA ASP A 369 20.89 30.46 -24.62
C ASP A 369 21.61 29.52 -23.65
N LEU A 370 22.85 29.13 -23.96
CA LEU A 370 23.71 28.40 -23.02
C LEU A 370 24.17 29.28 -21.84
N ARG A 371 24.53 30.56 -22.08
CA ARG A 371 24.75 31.52 -20.97
C ARG A 371 23.51 31.64 -20.10
N ARG A 372 22.32 31.86 -20.68
CA ARG A 372 21.05 31.96 -19.94
C ARG A 372 20.70 30.68 -19.17
N ALA A 373 20.96 29.50 -19.73
CA ALA A 373 20.75 28.23 -19.04
C ALA A 373 21.68 28.07 -17.82
N ALA A 374 22.98 28.36 -17.98
CA ALA A 374 23.93 28.33 -16.87
C ALA A 374 23.57 29.35 -15.77
N ILE A 375 23.15 30.57 -16.15
CA ILE A 375 22.69 31.62 -15.24
C ILE A 375 21.42 31.22 -14.48
N ARG A 376 20.43 30.61 -15.17
CA ARG A 376 19.22 30.06 -14.53
C ARG A 376 19.60 29.05 -13.44
N ASN A 377 20.55 28.17 -13.75
CA ASN A 377 20.97 27.11 -12.83
C ASN A 377 21.79 27.65 -11.65
N LEU A 378 22.63 28.68 -11.85
CA LEU A 378 23.22 29.45 -10.74
C LEU A 378 22.17 30.16 -9.87
N GLY A 379 21.04 30.57 -10.47
CA GLY A 379 19.88 31.12 -9.78
C GLY A 379 19.16 30.14 -8.85
N LEU A 380 19.32 28.84 -9.08
CA LEU A 380 18.80 27.76 -8.22
C LEU A 380 19.83 27.31 -7.16
N ILE A 381 21.06 27.83 -7.20
CA ILE A 381 22.11 27.54 -6.21
C ILE A 381 22.17 28.71 -5.23
N HIS A 382 21.65 28.50 -4.02
CA HIS A 382 21.73 29.46 -2.92
C HIS A 382 23.13 29.41 -2.26
N SER A 383 24.10 30.11 -2.83
CA SER A 383 25.43 30.31 -2.24
C SER A 383 25.94 31.74 -2.45
N GLU A 384 26.91 32.17 -1.65
CA GLU A 384 27.52 33.48 -1.89
C GLU A 384 28.25 33.53 -3.24
N ASP A 385 28.87 32.42 -3.67
CA ASP A 385 29.76 32.42 -4.83
C ASP A 385 28.98 32.37 -6.15
N SER A 386 27.81 31.74 -6.18
CA SER A 386 26.87 31.92 -7.29
C SER A 386 26.38 33.38 -7.35
N GLY A 387 26.10 34.01 -6.20
CA GLY A 387 25.76 35.43 -6.11
C GLY A 387 26.88 36.35 -6.64
N LYS A 388 28.13 36.15 -6.20
CA LYS A 388 29.32 36.90 -6.68
C LYS A 388 29.52 36.70 -8.18
N ALA A 389 29.38 35.48 -8.69
CA ALA A 389 29.50 35.19 -10.11
C ALA A 389 28.42 35.90 -10.95
N LEU A 390 27.16 35.90 -10.47
CA LEU A 390 26.06 36.64 -11.12
C LEU A 390 26.32 38.16 -11.15
N GLN A 391 26.96 38.72 -10.12
CA GLN A 391 27.33 40.14 -10.09
C GLN A 391 28.39 40.46 -11.16
N ASP A 392 29.42 39.62 -11.23
CA ASP A 392 30.49 39.71 -12.22
C ASP A 392 29.99 39.56 -13.66
N ILE A 393 29.01 38.69 -13.89
CA ILE A 393 28.34 38.53 -15.19
C ILE A 393 27.54 39.79 -15.53
N TYR A 394 26.69 40.30 -14.61
CA TYR A 394 25.87 41.49 -14.87
C TYR A 394 26.70 42.75 -15.19
N ALA A 395 27.86 42.88 -14.56
CA ALA A 395 28.76 44.02 -14.76
C ALA A 395 29.52 43.99 -16.11
N LYS A 396 29.68 42.80 -16.71
CA LYS A 396 30.47 42.58 -17.94
C LYS A 396 29.60 42.32 -19.18
N GLU A 397 28.38 41.83 -19.00
CA GLU A 397 27.47 41.48 -20.09
C GLU A 397 26.81 42.72 -20.73
N ALA A 398 26.73 42.71 -22.07
CA ALA A 398 26.06 43.72 -22.88
C ALA A 398 24.69 43.24 -23.40
N ASP A 399 24.48 41.92 -23.49
CA ASP A 399 23.20 41.33 -23.88
C ASP A 399 22.11 41.58 -22.82
N ARG A 400 21.09 42.36 -23.21
CA ARG A 400 19.95 42.71 -22.35
C ARG A 400 19.11 41.49 -21.93
N ALA A 401 18.99 40.46 -22.77
CA ALA A 401 18.26 39.24 -22.43
C ALA A 401 19.05 38.38 -21.42
N VAL A 402 20.38 38.34 -21.53
CA VAL A 402 21.24 37.68 -20.53
C VAL A 402 21.24 38.46 -19.21
N LYS A 403 21.32 39.79 -19.23
CA LYS A 403 21.11 40.65 -18.04
C LYS A 403 19.76 40.39 -17.38
N ALA A 404 18.67 40.28 -18.15
CA ALA A 404 17.34 39.97 -17.62
C ALA A 404 17.30 38.57 -16.95
N GLU A 405 18.04 37.59 -17.47
CA GLU A 405 18.16 36.27 -16.84
C GLU A 405 18.96 36.31 -15.54
N VAL A 406 19.96 37.18 -15.40
CA VAL A 406 20.63 37.40 -14.10
C VAL A 406 19.66 38.03 -13.08
N LEU A 407 18.77 38.93 -13.50
CA LEU A 407 17.69 39.42 -12.62
C LEU A 407 16.73 38.30 -12.22
N ASN A 408 16.43 37.34 -13.12
CA ASN A 408 15.67 36.13 -12.76
C ASN A 408 16.43 35.28 -11.74
N ALA A 409 17.72 35.06 -11.96
CA ALA A 409 18.56 34.23 -11.09
C ALA A 409 18.61 34.76 -9.65
N TYR A 410 18.83 36.07 -9.45
CA TYR A 410 18.80 36.65 -8.11
C TYR A 410 17.43 36.60 -7.43
N PHE A 411 16.34 36.69 -8.20
CA PHE A 411 14.99 36.52 -7.68
C PHE A 411 14.76 35.09 -7.19
N LEU A 412 15.20 34.08 -7.96
CA LEU A 412 15.16 32.66 -7.57
C LEU A 412 16.02 32.39 -6.33
N GLN A 413 17.19 33.03 -6.19
CA GLN A 413 18.04 32.91 -5.00
C GLN A 413 17.44 33.54 -3.73
N GLY A 414 16.40 34.39 -3.84
CA GLY A 414 15.94 35.24 -2.74
C GLY A 414 16.83 36.47 -2.48
N ASN A 415 17.78 36.77 -3.37
CA ASN A 415 18.84 37.75 -3.17
C ASN A 415 18.39 39.21 -3.47
N ALA A 416 17.53 39.74 -2.60
CA ALA A 416 17.00 41.10 -2.71
C ALA A 416 18.11 42.17 -2.67
N LYS A 417 19.17 41.95 -1.88
CA LYS A 417 20.32 42.86 -1.74
C LYS A 417 21.00 43.13 -3.09
N ALA A 418 21.24 42.09 -3.89
CA ALA A 418 21.82 42.24 -5.22
C ALA A 418 20.87 42.94 -6.21
N LEU A 419 19.57 42.60 -6.16
CA LEU A 419 18.55 43.27 -6.99
C LEU A 419 18.40 44.77 -6.67
N VAL A 420 18.49 45.17 -5.40
CA VAL A 420 18.51 46.59 -5.00
C VAL A 420 19.77 47.29 -5.51
N ALA A 421 20.95 46.65 -5.39
CA ALA A 421 22.20 47.22 -5.90
C ALA A 421 22.16 47.46 -7.42
N ILE A 422 21.59 46.52 -8.18
CA ILE A 422 21.38 46.65 -9.62
C ILE A 422 20.33 47.71 -9.94
N ALA A 423 19.17 47.73 -9.27
CA ALA A 423 18.12 48.72 -9.52
C ALA A 423 18.59 50.17 -9.26
N ARG A 424 19.48 50.38 -8.29
CA ARG A 424 20.15 51.67 -8.05
C ARG A 424 21.09 52.05 -9.21
N SER A 425 21.87 51.11 -9.75
CA SER A 425 23.00 51.39 -10.67
C SER A 425 22.72 51.26 -12.17
N GLU A 426 21.75 50.44 -12.57
CA GLU A 426 21.41 50.21 -13.98
C GLU A 426 20.85 51.48 -14.65
N LYS A 427 21.13 51.62 -15.95
CA LYS A 427 20.75 52.76 -16.79
C LYS A 427 19.64 52.42 -17.78
N ASP A 428 19.50 51.15 -18.19
CA ASP A 428 18.34 50.69 -18.95
C ASP A 428 17.07 50.74 -18.07
N PRO A 429 16.04 51.51 -18.45
CA PRO A 429 14.85 51.71 -17.61
C PRO A 429 13.97 50.47 -17.51
N GLU A 430 13.97 49.59 -18.51
CA GLU A 430 13.17 48.36 -18.50
C GLU A 430 13.87 47.24 -17.70
N LEU A 431 15.21 47.16 -17.72
CA LEU A 431 15.95 46.31 -16.79
C LEU A 431 15.78 46.80 -15.33
N LYS A 432 15.80 48.12 -15.09
CA LYS A 432 15.52 48.69 -13.77
C LYS A 432 14.11 48.35 -13.28
N LYS A 433 13.10 48.57 -14.13
CA LYS A 433 11.69 48.19 -13.89
C LYS A 433 11.53 46.68 -13.66
N THR A 434 12.29 45.84 -14.36
CA THR A 434 12.33 44.38 -14.14
C THR A 434 12.88 44.04 -12.74
N ALA A 435 13.95 44.69 -12.29
CA ALA A 435 14.50 44.50 -10.96
C ALA A 435 13.53 44.99 -9.86
N VAL A 436 12.92 46.17 -10.04
CA VAL A 436 11.90 46.74 -9.14
C VAL A 436 10.67 45.83 -9.02
N SER A 437 10.14 45.34 -10.13
CA SER A 437 9.00 44.41 -10.17
C SER A 437 9.30 43.08 -9.44
N LYS A 438 10.53 42.57 -9.57
CA LYS A 438 10.97 41.40 -8.82
C LYS A 438 11.04 41.67 -7.32
N LEU A 439 11.62 42.79 -6.90
CA LEU A 439 11.69 43.17 -5.49
C LEU A 439 10.30 43.27 -4.84
N SER A 440 9.29 43.78 -5.54
CA SER A 440 7.91 43.85 -5.03
C SER A 440 7.25 42.48 -4.82
N LEU A 441 7.72 41.43 -5.51
CA LEU A 441 7.24 40.05 -5.38
C LEU A 441 8.02 39.23 -4.33
N MET A 442 9.14 39.74 -3.82
CA MET A 442 9.99 39.03 -2.85
C MET A 442 9.59 39.25 -1.39
N HIS A 443 8.80 40.29 -1.11
CA HIS A 443 8.36 40.68 0.25
C HIS A 443 9.50 40.78 1.30
N SER A 444 10.72 41.04 0.84
CA SER A 444 11.91 41.23 1.67
C SER A 444 11.92 42.61 2.33
N LYS A 445 12.65 42.76 3.44
CA LYS A 445 12.84 44.06 4.09
C LYS A 445 13.61 45.02 3.18
N GLU A 446 14.72 44.55 2.60
CA GLU A 446 15.59 45.33 1.71
C GLU A 446 14.84 45.79 0.45
N GLY A 447 13.97 44.93 -0.10
CA GLY A 447 13.09 45.28 -1.21
C GLY A 447 12.05 46.32 -0.81
N THR A 448 11.37 46.13 0.33
CA THR A 448 10.37 47.08 0.84
C THR A 448 10.98 48.45 1.14
N ASP A 449 12.11 48.50 1.85
CA ASP A 449 12.81 49.74 2.19
C ASP A 449 13.22 50.53 0.93
N TYR A 450 13.70 49.83 -0.11
CA TYR A 450 14.05 50.45 -1.40
C TYR A 450 12.83 50.90 -2.21
N LEU A 451 11.73 50.14 -2.21
CA LEU A 451 10.48 50.53 -2.87
C LEU A 451 9.88 51.78 -2.21
N MET A 452 9.95 51.92 -0.89
CA MET A 452 9.55 53.13 -0.19
C MET A 452 10.45 54.33 -0.53
N GLU A 453 11.76 54.13 -0.71
CA GLU A 453 12.69 55.18 -1.18
C GLU A 453 12.35 55.67 -2.62
N LEU A 454 11.76 54.80 -3.46
CA LEU A 454 11.31 55.16 -4.80
C LEU A 454 9.95 55.89 -4.82
N LEU A 455 9.10 55.69 -3.82
CA LEU A 455 7.81 56.39 -3.69
C LEU A 455 7.90 57.78 -3.03
N GLN A 456 9.09 58.17 -2.56
CA GLN A 456 9.37 59.44 -1.88
C GLN A 456 10.16 60.43 -2.78
N LYS A 457 10.19 60.20 -4.10
CA LYS A 457 10.94 60.97 -5.10
C LYS A 457 10.08 61.29 -6.32
#